data_AF-A0A9Q4L624-F1
#
_entry.id   AF-A0A9Q4L624-F1
#
_cell.length_a   1.000
_cell.length_b   1.000
_cell.length_c   1.000
_cell.angle_alpha   90.00
_cell.angle_beta   90.00
_cell.angle_gamma   90.00
#
_symmetry.space_group_name_H-M   'P 1'
#
loop_
_entity.id
_entity.type
_entity.pdbx_description
1 polymer ?
#
loop_
_entity_poly.entity_id
_entity_poly.type
_entity_poly.pdbx_seq_one_letter_code
_entity_poly.pdbx_strand_id
1 'polypeptide(L)'
;MSIDIADTEDAVETEGTRTVETGDDRTEVRSQAEGGIVAQLRLDHSDLFMRSTLRRASAVTVEPEYWTTVEPGRTLVFVTAYGDEFDGFETALESDPTVAEPVLVDRYPDRRVYRLVRTDRAITFTAKTADLGGRLLDLSSSRDGWLVQLRFPDRDRLVSFNEYCRELDISVTVDHLRVSDDENDGVVALTDKQQELLTVAHDEGYFDVPRGITQNELADRLGVSKSAVSQRLRRAIGELCDATLS
;
A
#
# COMPACT_ATOMS: atom_id res chain seq x y z
N MET A 1 -75.33 43.39 15.02
CA MET A 1 -76.22 42.23 14.86
C MET A 1 -75.51 41.08 15.56
N SER A 2 -75.93 40.80 16.80
CA SER A 2 -75.40 39.71 17.62
C SER A 2 -76.06 38.41 17.21
N ILE A 3 -75.29 37.33 17.14
CA ILE A 3 -75.74 35.98 17.51
C ILE A 3 -74.56 35.34 18.24
N ASP A 4 -74.78 35.09 19.53
CA ASP A 4 -74.04 34.16 20.38
C ASP A 4 -74.80 32.84 20.42
N ILE A 5 -74.10 31.70 20.34
CA ILE A 5 -74.55 30.41 20.90
C ILE A 5 -73.34 29.64 21.46
N ALA A 6 -73.31 29.59 22.79
CA ALA A 6 -73.04 28.49 23.73
C ALA A 6 -71.67 27.75 23.82
N ASP A 7 -71.04 27.97 24.99
CA ASP A 7 -70.51 27.04 25.99
C ASP A 7 -70.45 25.53 25.71
N THR A 8 -69.32 24.91 26.09
CA THR A 8 -69.25 23.75 27.02
C THR A 8 -67.81 23.59 27.54
N GLU A 9 -67.65 23.65 28.86
CA GLU A 9 -66.46 23.25 29.64
C GLU A 9 -66.25 21.74 29.60
N ASP A 10 -64.99 21.27 29.58
CA ASP A 10 -64.51 20.30 30.57
C ASP A 10 -62.97 20.28 30.64
N ALA A 11 -62.45 20.19 31.86
CA ALA A 11 -61.04 20.26 32.21
C ALA A 11 -60.45 18.86 32.44
N VAL A 12 -59.22 18.59 32.01
CA VAL A 12 -58.34 17.57 32.64
C VAL A 12 -56.87 17.94 32.43
N GLU A 13 -56.14 18.16 33.53
CA GLU A 13 -54.68 18.14 33.61
C GLU A 13 -54.13 16.76 33.23
N THR A 14 -53.03 16.69 32.47
CA THR A 14 -52.00 15.68 32.77
C THR A 14 -50.64 16.06 32.19
N GLU A 15 -49.64 16.02 33.07
CA GLU A 15 -48.22 16.05 32.78
C GLU A 15 -47.85 15.06 31.66
N GLY A 16 -47.10 15.56 30.67
CA GLY A 16 -46.49 14.77 29.64
C GLY A 16 -45.03 15.17 29.49
N THR A 17 -44.19 14.60 30.33
CA THR A 17 -42.72 14.58 30.22
C THR A 17 -42.31 14.31 28.78
N ARG A 18 -41.89 15.36 28.05
CA ARG A 18 -41.20 15.17 26.77
C ARG A 18 -39.72 15.01 27.07
N THR A 19 -39.34 13.77 27.39
CA THR A 19 -37.95 13.33 27.35
C THR A 19 -37.44 13.60 25.94
N VAL A 20 -36.61 14.63 25.79
CA VAL A 20 -35.80 14.81 24.59
C VAL A 20 -34.70 13.75 24.70
N GLU A 21 -34.94 12.58 24.09
CA GLU A 21 -33.87 11.64 23.78
C GLU A 21 -32.93 12.34 22.81
N THR A 22 -31.93 13.00 23.39
CA THR A 22 -30.77 13.50 22.65
C THR A 22 -29.94 12.27 22.39
N GLY A 23 -30.23 11.59 21.27
CA GLY A 23 -29.41 10.49 20.78
C GLY A 23 -28.01 11.02 20.53
N ASP A 24 -27.10 10.73 21.45
CA ASP A 24 -25.67 10.93 21.30
C ASP A 24 -25.18 9.94 20.24
N ASP A 25 -25.32 10.32 18.96
CA ASP A 25 -24.82 9.56 17.81
C ASP A 25 -23.29 9.70 17.71
N ARG A 26 -22.60 9.36 18.80
CA ARG A 26 -21.17 9.18 18.80
C ARG A 26 -20.89 7.84 18.13
N THR A 27 -20.53 7.89 16.86
CA THR A 27 -19.93 6.73 16.19
C THR A 27 -18.64 6.37 16.92
N GLU A 28 -18.69 5.34 17.76
CA GLU A 28 -17.50 4.83 18.45
C GLU A 28 -16.50 4.25 17.44
N VAL A 29 -15.21 4.57 17.65
CA VAL A 29 -14.12 4.00 16.84
C VAL A 29 -14.04 2.51 17.13
N ARG A 30 -14.35 1.68 16.12
CA ARG A 30 -14.19 0.23 16.21
C ARG A 30 -12.71 -0.14 16.08
N SER A 31 -12.16 -0.83 17.07
CA SER A 31 -10.78 -1.32 17.04
C SER A 31 -10.67 -2.62 16.23
N GLN A 32 -9.70 -2.67 15.33
CA GLN A 32 -9.19 -3.88 14.68
C GLN A 32 -7.66 -3.96 14.87
N ALA A 33 -7.18 -3.41 15.99
CA ALA A 33 -5.75 -3.33 16.29
C ALA A 33 -5.17 -4.67 16.76
N GLU A 34 -6.00 -5.51 17.38
CA GLU A 34 -5.64 -6.84 17.87
C GLU A 34 -5.65 -7.87 16.73
N GLY A 35 -4.57 -8.64 16.61
CA GLY A 35 -4.39 -9.65 15.58
C GLY A 35 -4.15 -9.11 14.16
N GLY A 36 -4.28 -9.99 13.17
CA GLY A 36 -4.19 -9.66 11.75
C GLY A 36 -3.22 -10.52 10.96
N ILE A 37 -3.31 -10.45 9.64
CA ILE A 37 -2.47 -11.25 8.74
C ILE A 37 -1.71 -10.31 7.83
N VAL A 38 -0.40 -10.47 7.81
CA VAL A 38 0.49 -9.80 6.86
C VAL A 38 0.82 -10.79 5.75
N ALA A 39 0.43 -10.46 4.52
CA ALA A 39 0.69 -11.25 3.33
C ALA A 39 1.68 -10.51 2.42
N GLN A 40 2.76 -11.18 2.06
CA GLN A 40 3.67 -10.74 1.01
C GLN A 40 3.36 -11.51 -0.27
N LEU A 41 2.94 -10.78 -1.29
CA LEU A 41 2.42 -11.32 -2.53
C LEU A 41 3.21 -10.76 -3.71
N ARG A 42 3.35 -11.57 -4.75
CA ARG A 42 3.74 -11.12 -6.08
C ARG A 42 2.53 -11.18 -6.99
N LEU A 43 2.21 -10.05 -7.59
CA LEU A 43 1.08 -9.89 -8.50
C LEU A 43 1.60 -9.67 -9.92
N ASP A 44 1.09 -10.46 -10.87
CA ASP A 44 1.46 -10.35 -12.28
C ASP A 44 0.23 -10.45 -13.19
N HIS A 45 0.10 -9.49 -14.11
CA HIS A 45 -0.93 -9.45 -15.16
C HIS A 45 -0.52 -8.37 -16.18
N SER A 46 -0.80 -8.58 -17.47
CA SER A 46 -0.36 -7.66 -18.55
C SER A 46 -0.87 -6.23 -18.39
N ASP A 47 -2.06 -6.06 -17.84
CA ASP A 47 -2.71 -4.77 -17.64
C ASP A 47 -2.63 -4.27 -16.18
N LEU A 48 -1.83 -4.89 -15.30
CA LEU A 48 -1.50 -4.24 -14.01
C LEU A 48 -0.78 -2.92 -14.29
N PHE A 49 -1.06 -1.91 -13.46
CA PHE A 49 -0.47 -0.58 -13.55
C PHE A 49 1.06 -0.63 -13.80
N MET A 50 1.52 0.04 -14.86
CA MET A 50 2.92 0.11 -15.32
C MET A 50 3.61 -1.22 -15.66
N ARG A 51 2.88 -2.35 -15.71
CA ARG A 51 3.53 -3.66 -15.88
C ARG A 51 4.30 -3.77 -17.20
N SER A 52 3.77 -3.17 -18.26
CA SER A 52 4.41 -3.16 -19.58
C SER A 52 5.71 -2.35 -19.57
N THR A 53 5.73 -1.18 -18.90
CA THR A 53 6.96 -0.40 -18.66
C THR A 53 7.99 -1.23 -17.88
N LEU A 54 7.58 -1.83 -16.76
CA LEU A 54 8.46 -2.58 -15.87
C LEU A 54 9.10 -3.79 -16.55
N ARG A 55 8.37 -4.45 -17.46
CA ARG A 55 8.90 -5.57 -18.24
C ARG A 55 9.98 -5.13 -19.24
N ARG A 56 9.82 -3.95 -19.85
CA ARG A 56 10.79 -3.41 -20.83
C ARG A 56 12.00 -2.77 -20.17
N ALA A 57 11.85 -2.23 -18.96
CA ALA A 57 12.88 -1.52 -18.23
C ALA A 57 13.24 -2.22 -16.91
N SER A 58 13.66 -3.49 -16.98
CA SER A 58 13.94 -4.32 -15.79
C SER A 58 15.12 -3.86 -14.93
N ALA A 59 15.93 -2.91 -15.41
CA ALA A 59 17.02 -2.30 -14.66
C ALA A 59 16.54 -1.24 -13.66
N VAL A 60 15.32 -0.73 -13.85
CA VAL A 60 14.72 0.30 -13.01
C VAL A 60 13.75 -0.34 -12.02
N THR A 61 13.83 0.09 -10.77
CA THR A 61 12.85 -0.24 -9.73
C THR A 61 11.91 0.93 -9.52
N VAL A 62 10.60 0.69 -9.47
CA VAL A 62 9.58 1.72 -9.29
C VAL A 62 8.87 1.50 -7.97
N GLU A 63 8.70 2.57 -7.21
CA GLU A 63 7.90 2.63 -5.99
C GLU A 63 6.84 3.73 -6.14
N PRO A 64 5.54 3.41 -6.03
CA PRO A 64 4.50 4.41 -5.91
C PRO A 64 4.60 5.12 -4.56
N GLU A 65 4.67 6.45 -4.57
CA GLU A 65 4.76 7.25 -3.34
C GLU A 65 3.37 7.57 -2.80
N TYR A 66 2.49 8.07 -3.66
CA TYR A 66 1.09 8.28 -3.35
C TYR A 66 0.26 8.36 -4.63
N TRP A 67 -1.04 8.10 -4.50
CA TRP A 67 -2.01 8.36 -5.55
C TRP A 67 -3.23 9.07 -4.98
N THR A 68 -3.90 9.83 -5.83
CA THR A 68 -5.12 10.52 -5.46
C THR A 68 -6.03 10.66 -6.67
N THR A 69 -7.34 10.62 -6.43
CA THR A 69 -8.34 10.87 -7.47
C THR A 69 -8.74 12.33 -7.39
N VAL A 70 -8.30 13.12 -8.36
CA VAL A 70 -8.55 14.57 -8.39
C VAL A 70 -9.93 14.90 -8.97
N GLU A 71 -10.42 14.06 -9.88
CA GLU A 71 -11.73 14.15 -10.52
C GLU A 71 -12.24 12.71 -10.76
N PRO A 72 -13.56 12.47 -10.86
CA PRO A 72 -14.09 11.16 -11.21
C PRO A 72 -13.42 10.60 -12.47
N GLY A 73 -12.83 9.40 -12.37
CA GLY A 73 -12.11 8.76 -13.48
C GLY A 73 -10.67 9.25 -13.69
N ARG A 74 -10.19 10.25 -12.93
CA ARG A 74 -8.83 10.78 -13.06
C ARG A 74 -8.01 10.56 -11.78
N THR A 75 -7.29 9.44 -11.75
CA THR A 75 -6.34 9.12 -10.67
C THR A 75 -4.93 9.52 -11.08
N LEU A 76 -4.32 10.40 -10.30
CA LEU A 76 -2.91 10.74 -10.39
C LEU A 76 -2.10 9.80 -9.51
N VAL A 77 -0.94 9.36 -10.01
CA VAL A 77 0.00 8.53 -9.26
C VAL A 77 1.38 9.17 -9.35
N PHE A 78 2.00 9.39 -8.21
CA PHE A 78 3.41 9.76 -8.13
C PHE A 78 4.23 8.50 -7.90
N VAL A 79 5.24 8.30 -8.75
CA VAL A 79 6.13 7.16 -8.67
C VAL A 79 7.57 7.61 -8.68
N THR A 80 8.38 6.97 -7.87
CA THR A 80 9.82 7.15 -7.89
C THR A 80 10.47 5.95 -8.54
N ALA A 81 11.20 6.24 -9.62
CA ALA A 81 11.97 5.27 -10.37
C ALA A 81 13.44 5.36 -9.93
N TYR A 82 14.01 4.25 -9.48
CA TYR A 82 15.39 4.12 -9.03
C TYR A 82 16.21 3.34 -10.07
N GLY A 83 17.38 3.85 -10.40
CA GLY A 83 18.26 3.25 -11.40
C GLY A 83 19.35 4.21 -11.84
N ASP A 84 20.24 3.74 -12.71
CA ASP A 84 21.35 4.52 -13.25
C ASP A 84 21.08 5.00 -14.69
N GLU A 85 20.12 4.38 -15.38
CA GLU A 85 19.69 4.71 -16.75
C GLU A 85 18.17 4.70 -16.85
N PHE A 86 17.59 5.73 -17.47
CA PHE A 86 16.14 5.94 -17.52
C PHE A 86 15.57 6.06 -18.93
N ASP A 87 16.39 6.17 -19.97
CA ASP A 87 15.90 6.42 -21.33
C ASP A 87 15.01 5.27 -21.84
N GLY A 88 15.41 4.03 -21.54
CA GLY A 88 14.59 2.84 -21.83
C GLY A 88 13.31 2.79 -20.99
N PHE A 89 13.35 3.28 -19.75
CA PHE A 89 12.18 3.38 -18.88
C PHE A 89 11.19 4.44 -19.39
N GLU A 90 11.66 5.64 -19.72
CA GLU A 90 10.85 6.75 -20.23
C GLU A 90 10.21 6.37 -21.59
N THR A 91 10.97 5.77 -22.50
CA THR A 91 10.44 5.25 -23.77
C THR A 91 9.36 4.18 -23.54
N ALA A 92 9.57 3.30 -22.56
CA ALA A 92 8.62 2.26 -22.22
C ALA A 92 7.37 2.79 -21.51
N LEU A 93 7.47 3.94 -20.85
CA LEU A 93 6.38 4.66 -20.17
C LEU A 93 5.48 5.39 -21.19
N GLU A 94 6.06 6.02 -22.20
CA GLU A 94 5.33 6.68 -23.30
C GLU A 94 4.44 5.71 -24.09
N SER A 95 4.79 4.43 -24.10
CA SER A 95 4.10 3.36 -24.82
C SER A 95 3.32 2.40 -23.91
N ASP A 96 3.20 2.69 -22.61
CA ASP A 96 2.46 1.85 -21.69
C ASP A 96 0.97 2.27 -21.66
N PRO A 97 0.03 1.35 -21.98
CA PRO A 97 -1.38 1.71 -22.12
C PRO A 97 -2.11 1.85 -20.78
N THR A 98 -1.47 1.52 -19.65
CA THR A 98 -2.02 1.64 -18.29
C THR A 98 -1.79 3.03 -17.68
N VAL A 99 -0.97 3.86 -18.33
CA VAL A 99 -0.64 5.21 -17.88
C VAL A 99 -0.75 6.22 -19.01
N ALA A 100 -0.93 7.48 -18.65
CA ALA A 100 -1.01 8.60 -19.56
C ALA A 100 -0.33 9.84 -18.95
N GLU A 101 -0.05 10.82 -19.81
CA GLU A 101 0.52 12.13 -19.42
C GLU A 101 1.73 12.02 -18.48
N PRO A 102 2.78 11.26 -18.83
CA PRO A 102 3.96 11.16 -17.96
C PRO A 102 4.63 12.53 -17.84
N VAL A 103 4.81 12.99 -16.60
CA VAL A 103 5.53 14.23 -16.30
C VAL A 103 6.63 13.92 -15.32
N LEU A 104 7.87 14.22 -15.69
CA LEU A 104 9.01 14.16 -14.79
C LEU A 104 8.98 15.38 -13.87
N VAL A 105 8.83 15.12 -12.57
CA VAL A 105 8.67 16.12 -11.51
C VAL A 105 10.02 16.50 -10.92
N ASP A 106 10.83 15.50 -10.57
CA ASP A 106 12.15 15.71 -9.95
C ASP A 106 13.21 14.75 -10.48
N ARG A 107 14.48 15.20 -10.43
CA ARG A 107 15.65 14.43 -10.85
C ARG A 107 16.72 14.45 -9.77
N TYR A 108 17.25 13.27 -9.47
CA TYR A 108 18.41 13.05 -8.60
C TYR A 108 19.42 12.15 -9.31
N PRO A 109 20.65 12.00 -8.78
CA PRO A 109 21.66 11.15 -9.41
C PRO A 109 21.26 9.68 -9.56
N ASP A 110 20.46 9.14 -8.63
CA ASP A 110 20.13 7.72 -8.51
C ASP A 110 18.63 7.41 -8.69
N ARG A 111 17.80 8.44 -8.91
CA ARG A 111 16.34 8.32 -9.03
C ARG A 111 15.70 9.49 -9.75
N ARG A 112 14.50 9.25 -10.28
CA ARG A 112 13.61 10.25 -10.90
C ARG A 112 12.20 10.08 -10.37
N VAL A 113 11.50 11.20 -10.17
CA VAL A 113 10.11 11.20 -9.68
C VAL A 113 9.19 11.59 -10.83
N TYR A 114 8.19 10.76 -11.12
CA TYR A 114 7.22 11.00 -12.19
C TYR A 114 5.81 11.12 -11.63
N ARG A 115 5.04 12.03 -12.22
CA ARG A 115 3.59 12.09 -12.08
C ARG A 115 2.96 11.46 -13.30
N LEU A 116 2.07 10.50 -13.07
CA LEU A 116 1.36 9.74 -14.09
C LEU A 116 -0.15 9.91 -13.90
N VAL A 117 -0.90 9.82 -14.99
CA VAL A 117 -2.35 9.62 -14.96
C VAL A 117 -2.62 8.14 -15.18
N ARG A 118 -3.38 7.50 -14.30
CA ARG A 118 -3.84 6.13 -14.51
C ARG A 118 -4.93 6.11 -15.59
N THR A 119 -4.82 5.21 -16.58
CA THR A 119 -5.89 4.99 -17.55
C THR A 119 -6.92 3.97 -17.04
N ASP A 120 -8.10 3.92 -17.66
CA ASP A 120 -9.12 2.93 -17.32
C ASP A 120 -8.72 1.49 -17.65
N ARG A 121 -7.66 1.32 -18.45
CA ARG A 121 -7.11 -0.01 -18.76
C ARG A 121 -6.31 -0.59 -17.59
N ALA A 122 -5.81 0.25 -16.70
CA ALA A 122 -4.99 -0.20 -15.58
C ALA A 122 -5.84 -0.99 -14.57
N ILE A 123 -5.57 -2.29 -14.48
CA ILE A 123 -6.07 -3.11 -13.38
C ILE A 123 -5.37 -2.67 -12.09
N THR A 124 -6.15 -2.46 -11.04
CA THR A 124 -5.64 -2.10 -9.72
C THR A 124 -6.28 -2.98 -8.64
N PHE A 125 -5.51 -3.26 -7.60
CA PHE A 125 -5.95 -4.07 -6.47
C PHE A 125 -6.12 -3.23 -5.19
N THR A 126 -5.56 -2.02 -5.15
CA THR A 126 -5.48 -1.17 -3.96
C THR A 126 -6.84 -0.72 -3.43
N ALA A 127 -7.77 -0.37 -4.33
CA ALA A 127 -9.15 -0.05 -3.94
C ALA A 127 -9.86 -1.26 -3.32
N LYS A 128 -9.68 -2.46 -3.89
CA LYS A 128 -10.28 -3.68 -3.35
C LYS A 128 -9.65 -4.09 -2.02
N THR A 129 -8.34 -3.94 -1.88
CA THR A 129 -7.64 -4.11 -0.60
C THR A 129 -8.28 -3.25 0.48
N ALA A 130 -8.47 -1.95 0.22
CA ALA A 130 -9.06 -1.02 1.18
C ALA A 130 -10.53 -1.36 1.51
N ASP A 131 -11.34 -1.72 0.50
CA ASP A 131 -12.73 -2.18 0.66
C ASP A 131 -12.86 -3.40 1.59
N LEU A 132 -11.87 -4.31 1.53
CA LEU A 132 -11.80 -5.48 2.40
C LEU A 132 -11.24 -5.17 3.81
N GLY A 133 -10.96 -3.91 4.13
CA GLY A 133 -10.33 -3.51 5.39
C GLY A 133 -8.82 -3.77 5.43
N GLY A 134 -8.22 -4.12 4.29
CA GLY A 134 -6.79 -4.31 4.16
C GLY A 134 -6.03 -2.98 4.09
N ARG A 135 -4.78 -2.99 4.56
CA ARG A 135 -3.83 -1.89 4.39
C ARG A 135 -2.69 -2.34 3.49
N LEU A 136 -2.36 -1.49 2.52
CA LEU A 136 -1.10 -1.61 1.79
C LEU A 136 0.02 -1.08 2.68
N LEU A 137 1.00 -1.92 2.98
CA LEU A 137 2.18 -1.56 3.76
C LEU A 137 3.34 -1.18 2.84
N ASP A 138 3.53 -1.92 1.76
CA ASP A 138 4.59 -1.68 0.79
C ASP A 138 4.19 -2.10 -0.63
N LEU A 139 4.73 -1.40 -1.61
CA LEU A 139 4.51 -1.65 -3.04
C LEU A 139 5.75 -1.26 -3.85
N SER A 140 6.39 -2.24 -4.46
CA SER A 140 7.57 -2.04 -5.30
C SER A 140 7.55 -2.94 -6.53
N SER A 141 8.17 -2.49 -7.61
CA SER A 141 8.30 -3.30 -8.81
C SER A 141 9.38 -4.37 -8.66
N SER A 142 9.20 -5.49 -9.36
CA SER A 142 10.23 -6.50 -9.59
C SER A 142 10.24 -6.95 -11.05
N ARG A 143 11.21 -7.79 -11.44
CA ARG A 143 11.25 -8.36 -12.80
C ARG A 143 9.98 -9.14 -13.14
N ASP A 144 9.44 -9.84 -12.15
CA ASP A 144 8.35 -10.80 -12.28
C ASP A 144 6.97 -10.23 -11.89
N GLY A 145 6.85 -8.90 -11.77
CA GLY A 145 5.60 -8.22 -11.44
C GLY A 145 5.72 -7.30 -10.23
N TRP A 146 4.59 -6.98 -9.61
CA TRP A 146 4.53 -6.14 -8.42
C TRP A 146 4.74 -6.97 -7.16
N LEU A 147 5.68 -6.54 -6.32
CA LEU A 147 5.81 -7.03 -4.96
C LEU A 147 4.96 -6.16 -4.05
N VAL A 148 4.03 -6.80 -3.35
CA VAL A 148 3.01 -6.13 -2.55
C VAL A 148 3.01 -6.72 -1.16
N GLN A 149 2.94 -5.86 -0.16
CA GLN A 149 2.74 -6.26 1.22
C GLN A 149 1.42 -5.70 1.73
N LEU A 150 0.53 -6.59 2.13
CA LEU A 150 -0.81 -6.26 2.60
C LEU A 150 -1.01 -6.76 4.02
N ARG A 151 -1.57 -5.91 4.89
CA ARG A 151 -2.14 -6.35 6.17
C ARG A 151 -3.65 -6.47 6.02
N PHE A 152 -4.20 -7.63 6.33
CA PHE A 152 -5.64 -7.85 6.44
C PHE A 152 -6.06 -8.06 7.90
N PRO A 153 -7.31 -7.73 8.26
CA PRO A 153 -7.84 -7.98 9.60
C PRO A 153 -7.89 -9.47 9.95
N ASP A 154 -8.20 -10.32 8.98
CA ASP A 154 -8.38 -11.76 9.17
C ASP A 154 -8.12 -12.55 7.87
N ARG A 155 -8.17 -13.87 7.99
CA ARG A 155 -7.93 -14.80 6.87
C ARG A 155 -9.00 -14.74 5.80
N ASP A 156 -10.25 -14.48 6.18
CA ASP A 156 -11.36 -14.47 5.24
C ASP A 156 -11.23 -13.29 4.28
N ARG A 157 -10.78 -12.12 4.78
CA ARG A 157 -10.47 -10.96 3.92
C ARG A 157 -9.35 -11.24 2.92
N LEU A 158 -8.30 -11.94 3.34
CA LEU A 158 -7.22 -12.34 2.42
C LEU A 158 -7.73 -13.32 1.35
N VAL A 159 -8.61 -14.26 1.73
CA VAL A 159 -9.22 -15.19 0.76
C VAL A 159 -10.06 -14.41 -0.25
N SER A 160 -10.91 -13.48 0.20
CA SER A 160 -11.69 -12.62 -0.71
C SER A 160 -10.81 -11.76 -1.62
N PHE A 161 -9.66 -11.30 -1.15
CA PHE A 161 -8.70 -10.59 -1.99
C PHE A 161 -8.12 -11.52 -3.07
N ASN A 162 -7.76 -12.75 -2.72
CA ASN A 162 -7.22 -13.72 -3.67
C ASN A 162 -8.27 -14.16 -4.71
N GLU A 163 -9.53 -14.29 -4.30
CA GLU A 163 -10.66 -14.53 -5.22
C GLU A 163 -10.82 -13.39 -6.21
N TYR A 164 -10.81 -12.14 -5.75
CA TYR A 164 -10.83 -10.96 -6.62
C TYR A 164 -9.67 -10.96 -7.63
N CYS A 165 -8.44 -11.25 -7.18
CA CYS A 165 -7.31 -11.35 -8.09
C CYS A 165 -7.53 -12.43 -9.15
N ARG A 166 -8.08 -13.58 -8.75
CA ARG A 166 -8.38 -14.69 -9.66
C ARG A 166 -9.46 -14.35 -10.69
N GLU A 167 -10.50 -13.61 -10.29
CA GLU A 167 -11.57 -13.14 -11.18
C GLU A 167 -11.06 -12.19 -12.27
N LEU A 168 -9.96 -11.47 -11.99
CA LEU A 168 -9.29 -10.57 -12.92
C LEU A 168 -8.09 -11.21 -13.64
N ASP A 169 -7.95 -12.54 -13.54
CA ASP A 169 -6.82 -13.30 -14.09
C ASP A 169 -5.44 -12.81 -13.61
N ILE A 170 -5.39 -12.11 -12.46
CA ILE A 170 -4.13 -11.69 -11.84
C ILE A 170 -3.47 -12.91 -11.21
N SER A 171 -2.27 -13.23 -11.69
CA SER A 171 -1.43 -14.26 -11.07
C SER A 171 -0.97 -13.78 -9.70
N VAL A 172 -1.22 -14.59 -8.67
CA VAL A 172 -0.82 -14.33 -7.30
C VAL A 172 0.14 -15.42 -6.84
N THR A 173 1.38 -15.04 -6.56
CA THR A 173 2.34 -15.89 -5.86
C THR A 173 2.47 -15.41 -4.43
N VAL A 174 2.19 -16.28 -3.47
CA VAL A 174 2.44 -15.98 -2.05
C VAL A 174 3.91 -16.23 -1.78
N ASP A 175 4.64 -15.17 -1.43
CA ASP A 175 6.02 -15.31 -0.97
C ASP A 175 6.01 -15.73 0.52
N HIS A 176 5.28 -14.99 1.35
CA HIS A 176 5.20 -15.23 2.80
C HIS A 176 3.84 -14.83 3.39
N LEU A 177 3.45 -15.52 4.46
CA LEU A 177 2.25 -15.23 5.25
C LEU A 177 2.60 -15.26 6.73
N ARG A 178 2.29 -14.18 7.46
CA ARG A 178 2.51 -14.10 8.91
C ARG A 178 1.21 -13.71 9.61
N VAL A 179 0.89 -14.44 10.67
CA VAL A 179 -0.22 -14.12 11.58
C VAL A 179 0.39 -13.35 12.74
N SER A 180 -0.13 -12.16 13.02
CA SER A 180 0.19 -11.43 14.24
C SER A 180 -0.54 -12.12 15.39
N ASP A 181 0.16 -12.97 16.15
CA ASP A 181 -0.37 -13.50 17.40
C ASP A 181 -0.13 -12.46 18.51
N ASP A 182 -1.19 -12.13 19.25
CA ASP A 182 -1.33 -11.01 20.20
C ASP A 182 -0.45 -11.06 21.47
N GLU A 183 0.68 -11.79 21.50
CA GLU A 183 1.47 -11.97 22.73
C GLU A 183 2.97 -11.67 22.64
N ASN A 184 3.46 -10.95 21.62
CA ASN A 184 4.85 -10.46 21.67
C ASN A 184 4.99 -8.98 21.29
N ASP A 185 5.07 -8.17 22.35
CA ASP A 185 5.55 -6.80 22.40
C ASP A 185 6.78 -6.60 21.48
N GLY A 186 6.71 -5.64 20.56
CA GLY A 186 7.88 -5.09 19.89
C GLY A 186 8.57 -5.93 18.81
N VAL A 187 7.91 -6.91 18.18
CA VAL A 187 8.50 -7.57 17.00
C VAL A 187 8.50 -6.58 15.83
N VAL A 188 9.66 -5.98 15.56
CA VAL A 188 9.90 -5.18 14.35
C VAL A 188 9.43 -6.00 13.17
N ALA A 189 8.42 -5.50 12.45
CA ALA A 189 7.82 -6.20 11.32
C ALA A 189 8.72 -6.09 10.07
N LEU A 190 10.00 -6.43 10.20
CA LEU A 190 10.91 -6.56 9.06
C LEU A 190 10.34 -7.62 8.13
N THR A 191 10.18 -7.28 6.86
CA THR A 191 9.81 -8.23 5.81
C THR A 191 10.85 -9.34 5.72
N ASP A 192 10.47 -10.54 5.24
CA ASP A 192 11.44 -11.62 4.99
C ASP A 192 12.58 -11.17 4.08
N LYS A 193 12.34 -10.26 3.12
CA LYS A 193 13.38 -9.71 2.23
C LYS A 193 14.27 -8.68 2.92
N GLN A 194 13.75 -7.88 3.85
CA GLN A 194 14.55 -6.98 4.67
C GLN A 194 15.37 -7.79 5.69
N GLN A 195 14.76 -8.81 6.29
CA GLN A 195 15.42 -9.73 7.20
C GLN A 195 16.50 -10.53 6.46
N GLU A 196 16.20 -11.13 5.31
CA GLU A 196 17.16 -11.83 4.45
C GLU A 196 18.28 -10.89 4.01
N LEU A 197 17.96 -9.67 3.56
CA LEU A 197 18.98 -8.68 3.21
C LEU A 197 19.84 -8.31 4.41
N LEU A 198 19.25 -8.05 5.58
CA LEU A 198 19.99 -7.71 6.79
C LEU A 198 20.86 -8.88 7.26
N THR A 199 20.35 -10.11 7.18
CA THR A 199 21.09 -11.34 7.50
C THR A 199 22.26 -11.51 6.54
N VAL A 200 22.04 -11.48 5.22
CA VAL A 200 23.12 -11.62 4.23
C VAL A 200 24.12 -10.47 4.34
N ALA A 201 23.65 -9.23 4.55
CA ALA A 201 24.53 -8.09 4.76
C ALA A 201 25.37 -8.26 6.04
N HIS A 202 24.79 -8.73 7.14
CA HIS A 202 25.50 -9.00 8.38
C HIS A 202 26.53 -10.12 8.22
N ASP A 203 26.11 -11.28 7.69
CA ASP A 203 26.95 -12.47 7.57
C ASP A 203 28.13 -12.28 6.60
N GLU A 204 27.96 -11.45 5.58
CA GLU A 204 29.01 -11.11 4.61
C GLU A 204 29.83 -9.87 5.03
N GLY A 205 29.62 -9.36 6.23
CA GLY A 205 30.44 -8.28 6.81
C GLY A 205 30.19 -6.89 6.22
N TYR A 206 28.98 -6.62 5.69
CA TYR A 206 28.62 -5.30 5.15
C TYR A 206 28.74 -4.17 6.20
N PHE A 207 28.49 -4.50 7.47
CA PHE A 207 28.54 -3.57 8.59
C PHE A 207 29.92 -3.51 9.28
N ASP A 208 30.88 -4.33 8.85
CA ASP A 208 32.22 -4.40 9.44
C ASP A 208 33.11 -3.24 9.00
N VAL A 209 34.22 -3.06 9.74
CA VAL A 209 35.28 -2.11 9.40
C VAL A 209 36.63 -2.84 9.36
N PRO A 210 37.26 -3.02 8.17
CA PRO A 210 36.74 -2.70 6.84
C PRO A 210 35.58 -3.62 6.42
N ARG A 211 34.73 -3.15 5.51
CA ARG A 211 33.58 -3.93 5.01
C ARG A 211 34.03 -5.18 4.27
N GLY A 212 33.36 -6.31 4.55
CA GLY A 212 33.55 -7.59 3.84
C GLY A 212 32.84 -7.66 2.48
N ILE A 213 31.77 -6.90 2.30
CA ILE A 213 30.98 -6.85 1.05
C ILE A 213 30.48 -5.44 0.74
N THR A 214 30.26 -5.13 -0.54
CA THR A 214 29.66 -3.89 -1.03
C THR A 214 28.17 -4.05 -1.35
N GLN A 215 27.44 -2.93 -1.48
CA GLN A 215 26.03 -2.97 -1.91
C GLN A 215 25.86 -3.50 -3.35
N ASN A 216 26.87 -3.36 -4.20
CA ASN A 216 26.84 -3.93 -5.55
C ASN A 216 26.84 -5.46 -5.48
N GLU A 217 27.74 -6.02 -4.67
CA GLU A 217 27.85 -7.48 -4.52
C GLU A 217 26.62 -8.07 -3.81
N LEU A 218 26.05 -7.35 -2.83
CA LEU A 218 24.76 -7.71 -2.25
C LEU A 218 23.63 -7.70 -3.29
N ALA A 219 23.63 -6.73 -4.19
CA ALA A 219 22.64 -6.61 -5.25
C ALA A 219 22.72 -7.79 -6.22
N ASP A 220 23.93 -8.13 -6.67
CA ASP A 220 24.18 -9.29 -7.51
C ASP A 220 23.72 -10.59 -6.83
N ARG A 221 24.03 -10.74 -5.53
CA ARG A 221 23.70 -11.95 -4.76
C ARG A 221 22.21 -12.11 -4.50
N LEU A 222 21.49 -11.02 -4.32
CA LEU A 222 20.05 -11.01 -4.06
C LEU A 222 19.22 -10.86 -5.35
N GLY A 223 19.85 -10.76 -6.52
CA GLY A 223 19.18 -10.63 -7.81
C GLY A 223 18.40 -9.32 -7.99
N VAL A 224 18.81 -8.25 -7.30
CA VAL A 224 18.16 -6.93 -7.32
C VAL A 224 19.14 -5.83 -7.73
N SER A 225 18.67 -4.60 -7.95
CA SER A 225 19.58 -3.48 -8.22
C SER A 225 20.30 -3.02 -6.95
N LYS A 226 21.48 -2.39 -7.11
CA LYS A 226 22.18 -1.72 -6.00
C LYS A 226 21.29 -0.70 -5.28
N SER A 227 20.50 0.06 -6.05
CA SER A 227 19.56 1.03 -5.49
C SER A 227 18.49 0.34 -4.62
N ALA A 228 17.98 -0.81 -5.04
CA ALA A 228 17.05 -1.62 -4.25
C ALA A 228 17.70 -2.15 -2.96
N VAL A 229 18.96 -2.60 -2.99
CA VAL A 229 19.71 -2.97 -1.78
C VAL A 229 19.85 -1.79 -0.83
N SER A 230 20.28 -0.63 -1.34
CA SER A 230 20.48 0.57 -0.54
C SER A 230 19.19 1.04 0.13
N GLN A 231 18.07 1.00 -0.60
CA GLN A 231 16.76 1.37 -0.07
C GLN A 231 16.23 0.35 0.95
N ARG A 232 16.29 -0.94 0.64
CA ARG A 232 15.86 -1.99 1.58
C ARG A 232 16.67 -1.96 2.86
N LEU A 233 17.99 -1.74 2.79
CA LEU A 233 18.83 -1.52 3.97
C LEU A 233 18.36 -0.30 4.77
N ARG A 234 18.14 0.86 4.11
CA ARG A 234 17.69 2.07 4.80
C ARG A 234 16.35 1.87 5.50
N ARG A 235 15.37 1.24 4.84
CA ARG A 235 14.04 0.95 5.42
C ARG A 235 14.15 -0.03 6.58
N ALA A 236 14.84 -1.15 6.37
CA ALA A 236 15.02 -2.18 7.40
C ALA A 236 15.70 -1.63 8.66
N ILE A 237 16.75 -0.81 8.48
CA ILE A 237 17.44 -0.17 9.60
C ILE A 237 16.56 0.91 10.26
N GLY A 238 15.81 1.69 9.47
CA GLY A 238 14.86 2.68 10.00
C GLY A 238 13.78 2.03 10.88
N GLU A 239 13.15 0.96 10.40
CA GLU A 239 12.16 0.20 11.16
C GLU A 239 12.75 -0.39 12.45
N LEU A 240 13.98 -0.90 12.41
CA LEU A 240 14.70 -1.36 13.62
C LEU A 240 14.96 -0.22 14.61
N CYS A 241 15.38 0.96 14.12
CA CYS A 241 15.61 2.13 14.96
C CYS A 241 14.32 2.62 15.61
N ASP A 242 13.25 2.76 14.84
CA ASP A 242 11.94 3.22 15.35
C ASP A 242 11.40 2.28 16.43
N ALA A 243 11.54 0.97 16.23
CA ALA A 243 11.08 -0.02 17.20
C ALA A 243 11.97 -0.16 18.43
N THR A 244 13.26 0.19 18.35
CA THR A 244 14.22 0.03 19.47
C THR A 244 14.42 1.32 20.28
N LEU A 245 14.23 2.48 19.64
CA LEU A 245 14.47 3.80 20.25
C LEU A 245 13.18 4.52 20.68
N SER A 246 12.01 3.96 20.34
CA SER A 246 10.69 4.39 20.84
C SER A 246 10.33 3.72 22.16
#